data_AF-A0A834IJ86-F1
#
_entry.id   AF-A0A834IJ86-F1
#
_cell.length_a   1.000
_cell.length_b   1.000
_cell.length_c   1.000
_cell.angle_alpha   90.00
_cell.angle_beta   90.00
_cell.angle_gamma   90.00
#
_symmetry.space_group_name_H-M   'P 1'
#
loop_
_entity.id
_entity.type
_entity.pdbx_description
1 polymer ?
#
loop_
_entity_poly.entity_id
_entity_poly.type
_entity_poly.pdbx_seq_one_letter_code
_entity_poly.pdbx_strand_id
1 'polypeptide(L)'
;MSTEDGERSGRPKEISNERVHHIIHEYLGMRKLCAKWVPRKLTLDQKQRQVDESEQCLKRIKRNKPEFLRQYVTTDETWLHRFTPKFN
;
A
#
# COMPACT_ATOMS: atom_id res chain seq x y z
N MET A 1 28.00 37.83 -40.74
CA MET A 1 27.67 36.64 -39.93
C MET A 1 27.22 37.17 -38.58
N SER A 2 25.93 37.47 -38.47
CA SER A 2 25.36 38.09 -37.27
C SER A 2 24.59 37.00 -36.55
N THR A 3 25.15 36.49 -35.45
CA THR A 3 24.40 35.70 -34.48
C THR A 3 23.56 36.67 -33.67
N GLU A 4 22.27 36.72 -33.98
CA GLU A 4 21.28 37.34 -33.10
C GLU A 4 21.09 36.41 -31.91
N ASP A 5 21.90 36.62 -30.87
CA ASP A 5 21.71 36.02 -29.56
C ASP A 5 20.48 36.68 -28.91
N GLY A 6 19.30 36.21 -29.31
CA GLY A 6 18.03 36.59 -28.69
C GLY A 6 18.08 36.30 -27.20
N GLU A 7 17.80 37.32 -26.38
CA GLU A 7 17.77 37.24 -24.92
C GLU A 7 16.95 36.04 -24.47
N ARG A 8 17.66 35.01 -24.01
CA ARG A 8 17.04 33.82 -23.43
C ARG A 8 16.52 34.24 -22.05
N SER A 9 15.28 34.75 -22.02
CA SER A 9 14.52 35.05 -20.80
C SER A 9 14.73 33.91 -19.81
N GLY A 10 15.54 34.17 -18.77
CA GLY A 10 16.10 33.18 -17.85
C GLY A 10 15.10 32.59 -16.85
N ARG A 11 13.79 32.63 -17.13
CA ARG A 11 12.79 31.95 -16.32
C ARG A 11 12.43 30.62 -16.97
N PRO A 12 12.68 29.47 -16.30
CA PRO A 12 12.18 28.19 -16.76
C PRO A 12 10.66 28.28 -16.96
N LYS A 13 10.17 27.86 -18.12
CA LYS A 13 8.73 27.74 -18.35
C LYS A 13 8.18 26.72 -17.37
N GLU A 14 7.28 27.15 -16.50
CA GLU A 14 6.56 26.24 -15.60
C GLU A 14 5.75 25.25 -16.45
N ILE A 15 5.87 23.96 -16.13
CA ILE A 15 5.12 22.90 -16.78
C ILE A 15 3.72 22.83 -16.16
N SER A 16 2.68 22.70 -16.99
CA SER A 16 1.32 22.54 -16.48
C SER A 16 1.14 21.19 -15.79
N ASN A 17 0.26 21.14 -14.79
CA ASN A 17 -0.07 19.89 -14.08
C ASN A 17 -0.61 18.81 -15.03
N GLU A 18 -1.41 19.21 -16.02
CA GLU A 18 -1.92 18.33 -17.08
C GLU A 18 -0.80 17.70 -17.90
N ARG A 19 0.23 18.49 -18.26
CA ARG A 19 1.38 17.97 -19.01
C ARG A 19 2.19 16.99 -18.18
N VAL A 20 2.36 17.26 -16.88
CA VAL A 20 3.00 16.34 -15.93
C VAL A 20 2.20 15.04 -15.83
N HIS A 21 0.89 15.13 -15.63
CA HIS A 21 0.00 13.97 -15.54
C HIS A 21 0.09 13.12 -16.81
N HIS A 22 0.02 13.75 -17.98
CA HIS A 22 0.12 13.07 -19.27
C HIS A 22 1.49 12.38 -19.46
N ILE A 23 2.60 13.02 -19.08
CA ILE A 23 3.92 12.40 -19.14
C ILE A 23 4.01 11.19 -18.21
N ILE A 24 3.57 11.34 -16.96
CA ILE A 24 3.61 10.28 -15.95
C ILE A 24 2.77 9.07 -16.38
N HIS A 25 1.56 9.30 -16.89
CA HIS A 25 0.63 8.22 -17.23
C HIS A 25 0.84 7.63 -18.63
N GLU A 26 0.97 8.46 -19.66
CA GLU A 26 0.97 7.99 -21.06
C GLU A 26 2.38 7.67 -21.58
N TYR A 27 3.38 8.48 -21.23
CA TYR A 27 4.76 8.26 -21.72
C TYR A 27 5.57 7.36 -20.79
N LEU A 28 5.42 7.53 -19.46
CA LEU A 28 6.15 6.76 -18.47
C LEU A 28 5.36 5.53 -17.97
N GLY A 29 4.07 5.41 -18.29
CA GLY A 29 3.24 4.27 -17.91
C GLY A 29 3.06 4.11 -16.39
N MET A 30 3.30 5.16 -15.61
CA MET A 30 3.23 5.11 -14.16
C MET A 30 1.79 5.24 -13.67
N ARG A 31 1.51 4.65 -12.51
CA ARG A 31 0.21 4.77 -11.84
C ARG A 31 0.41 5.13 -10.39
N LYS A 32 -0.50 5.94 -9.86
CA LYS A 32 -0.55 6.24 -8.43
C LYS A 32 -0.97 4.98 -7.68
N LEU A 33 -0.06 4.44 -6.86
CA LEU A 33 -0.37 3.34 -5.95
C LEU A 33 -0.64 3.90 -4.57
N CYS A 34 -1.81 3.59 -4.01
CA CYS A 34 -2.09 3.87 -2.60
C CYS A 34 -1.34 2.84 -1.74
N ALA A 35 -0.53 3.32 -0.80
CA ALA A 35 0.09 2.45 0.19
C ALA A 35 -0.99 1.86 1.10
N LYS A 36 -0.92 0.56 1.38
CA LYS A 36 -1.75 -0.07 2.42
C LYS A 36 -1.10 0.14 3.77
N TRP A 37 -1.88 0.51 4.78
CA TRP A 37 -1.41 0.60 6.16
C TRP A 37 -1.11 -0.79 6.70
N VAL A 38 0.12 -0.97 7.19
CA VAL A 38 0.55 -2.20 7.87
C VAL A 38 0.75 -1.85 9.35
N PRO A 39 0.02 -2.47 10.29
CA PRO A 39 0.05 -2.09 11.71
C PRO A 39 1.43 -2.12 12.36
N ARG A 40 2.34 -2.97 11.87
CA ARG A 40 3.67 -3.13 12.46
C ARG A 40 4.73 -3.48 11.42
N LYS A 41 5.91 -2.88 11.57
CA LYS A 41 7.12 -3.30 10.85
C LYS A 41 7.73 -4.51 11.54
N LEU A 42 7.73 -5.65 10.86
CA LEU A 42 8.27 -6.90 11.39
C LEU A 42 9.80 -6.98 11.22
N THR A 43 10.49 -7.57 12.20
CA THR A 43 11.90 -7.96 12.08
C THR A 43 12.05 -9.19 11.17
N LEU A 44 13.28 -9.50 10.75
CA LEU A 44 13.55 -10.69 9.93
C LEU A 44 13.10 -11.97 10.65
N ASP A 45 13.45 -12.12 11.93
CA ASP A 45 13.07 -13.30 12.72
C ASP A 45 11.55 -13.44 12.89
N GLN A 46 10.82 -12.32 13.03
CA GLN A 46 9.37 -12.34 13.10
C GLN A 46 8.73 -12.78 11.79
N LYS A 47 9.31 -12.38 10.65
CA LYS A 47 8.86 -12.85 9.33
C LYS A 47 9.11 -14.35 9.18
N GLN A 48 10.29 -14.82 9.55
CA GLN A 48 10.62 -16.24 9.47
C GLN A 48 9.65 -17.07 10.32
N ARG A 49 9.42 -16.66 11.57
CA ARG A 49 8.46 -17.32 12.45
C ARG A 49 7.05 -17.35 11.85
N GLN A 50 6.59 -16.26 11.23
CA GLN A 50 5.28 -16.26 10.56
C GLN A 50 5.21 -17.25 9.40
N VAL A 51 6.27 -17.38 8.61
CA VAL A 51 6.34 -18.37 7.52
C VAL A 51 6.30 -19.79 8.11
N ASP A 52 7.12 -20.07 9.12
CA ASP A 52 7.21 -21.40 9.73
C ASP A 52 5.87 -21.85 10.33
N GLU A 53 5.19 -20.96 11.06
CA GLU A 53 3.86 -21.22 11.63
C GLU A 53 2.80 -21.42 10.53
N SER A 54 2.86 -20.61 9.46
CA SER A 54 1.94 -20.72 8.33
C SER A 54 2.13 -22.04 7.58
N GLU A 55 3.37 -22.49 7.38
CA GLU A 55 3.66 -23.78 6.75
C GLU A 55 3.16 -24.96 7.58
N GLN A 56 3.33 -24.90 8.91
CA GLN A 56 2.79 -25.92 9.81
C GLN A 56 1.26 -25.98 9.75
N CYS A 57 0.60 -24.82 9.79
CA CYS A 57 -0.85 -24.71 9.64
C CYS A 57 -1.31 -25.28 8.29
N LEU A 58 -0.63 -24.92 7.20
CA LEU A 58 -0.93 -25.41 5.85
C LEU A 58 -0.79 -26.93 5.74
N LYS A 59 0.25 -27.53 6.33
CA LYS A 59 0.43 -28.99 6.37
C LYS A 59 -0.75 -29.68 7.07
N ARG A 60 -1.22 -29.13 8.19
CA ARG A 60 -2.39 -29.65 8.94
C ARG A 60 -3.67 -29.54 8.11
N ILE A 61 -3.91 -28.40 7.48
CA ILE A 61 -5.05 -28.17 6.59
C ILE A 61 -5.01 -29.16 5.41
N LYS A 62 -3.85 -29.37 4.78
CA LYS A 62 -3.72 -30.31 3.65
C LYS A 62 -3.95 -31.76 4.05
N ARG A 63 -3.58 -32.16 5.28
CA ARG A 63 -3.75 -33.53 5.77
C ARG A 63 -5.22 -33.89 6.00
N ASN A 64 -5.99 -33.02 6.65
CA ASN A 64 -7.42 -33.23 6.89
C ASN A 64 -8.13 -31.90 7.16
N LYS A 65 -8.45 -31.18 6.08
CA LYS A 65 -9.14 -29.89 6.13
C LYS A 65 -10.47 -29.91 6.91
N PRO A 66 -11.41 -30.84 6.64
CA PRO A 66 -12.72 -30.79 7.31
C PRO A 66 -12.62 -31.03 8.81
N GLU A 67 -11.78 -31.97 9.25
CA GLU A 67 -11.56 -32.21 10.68
C GLU A 67 -10.88 -31.02 11.36
N PHE A 68 -9.83 -30.49 10.72
CA PHE A 68 -9.08 -29.35 11.25
C PHE A 68 -9.98 -28.13 11.46
N LEU A 69 -10.80 -27.79 10.46
CA LEU A 69 -11.70 -26.65 10.54
C LEU A 69 -12.85 -26.87 11.53
N ARG A 70 -13.36 -28.11 11.70
CA ARG A 70 -14.38 -28.40 12.71
C ARG A 70 -13.90 -28.10 14.13
N GLN A 71 -12.62 -28.32 14.40
CA GLN A 71 -12.01 -28.09 15.72
C GLN A 71 -11.45 -26.67 15.89
N TYR A 72 -11.36 -25.88 14.81
CA TYR A 72 -10.71 -24.58 14.83
C TYR A 72 -11.68 -23.48 15.30
N VAL A 73 -11.49 -23.00 16.52
CA VAL A 73 -12.26 -21.89 17.11
C VAL A 73 -11.31 -20.72 17.38
N THR A 74 -11.71 -19.50 16.99
CA THR A 74 -10.96 -18.27 17.25
C THR A 74 -11.89 -17.21 17.82
N THR A 75 -11.33 -16.29 18.61
CA THR A 75 -12.03 -15.15 19.21
C THR A 75 -11.08 -13.97 19.23
N ASP A 76 -11.62 -12.77 19.02
CA ASP A 76 -10.89 -11.51 19.09
C ASP A 76 -11.86 -10.42 19.57
N GLU A 77 -11.31 -9.35 20.13
CA GLU A 77 -12.08 -8.23 20.67
C GLU A 77 -11.99 -7.03 19.73
N THR A 78 -13.13 -6.42 19.41
CA THR A 78 -13.17 -5.20 18.62
C THR A 78 -13.73 -4.06 19.47
N TRP A 79 -13.01 -2.94 19.50
CA TRP A 79 -13.48 -1.72 20.17
C TRP A 79 -14.68 -1.14 19.43
N LEU A 80 -15.83 -1.04 20.11
CA LEU A 80 -17.03 -0.39 19.58
C LEU A 80 -17.10 1.05 20.09
N HIS A 81 -16.95 2.01 19.17
CA HIS A 81 -17.08 3.42 19.52
C HIS A 81 -18.55 3.77 19.81
N ARG A 82 -18.80 4.28 21.03
CA ARG A 82 -20.10 4.86 21.39
C ARG A 82 -20.11 6.34 21.03
N PHE A 83 -20.90 6.70 20.02
CA PHE A 83 -21.13 8.09 19.67
C PHE A 83 -22.23 8.69 20.57
N THR A 84 -21.91 9.80 21.23
CA THR A 84 -22.91 10.62 21.94
C THR A 84 -23.06 11.93 21.18
N PRO A 85 -24.21 12.17 20.50
CA PRO A 85 -24.44 13.44 19.82
C PRO A 85 -24.49 14.58 20.83
N LYS A 86 -23.82 15.68 20.52
CA LYS A 86 -24.02 16.96 21.21
C LYS A 86 -25.12 17.71 20.48
N PHE A 87 -26.21 18.00 21.19
CA PHE A 87 -27.20 18.95 20.71
C PHE A 87 -26.75 20.35 21.13
N ASN A 88 -26.75 21.28 20.17
CA ASN A 88 -26.53 22.71 20.40
C ASN A 88 -27.87 23.41 20.66
#